data_AF-A0A8X6QXP1-F1
#
_entry.id   AF-A0A8X6QXP1-F1
#
_cell.length_a   1.000
_cell.length_b   1.000
_cell.length_c   1.000
_cell.angle_alpha   90.00
_cell.angle_beta   90.00
_cell.angle_gamma   90.00
#
_symmetry.space_group_name_H-M   'P 1'
#
loop_
_entity.id
_entity.type
_entity.pdbx_description
1 polymer ?
#
loop_
_entity_poly.entity_id
_entity_poly.type
_entity_poly.pdbx_seq_one_letter_code
_entity_poly.pdbx_strand_id
1 'polypeptide(L)'
;RNVLLSNMVLILALSFLLSLTFSRIHGNMTPTCDQSDKFVSYLDIAMDMISKVKNNFPVCPTISLETIVKPVDCEEVLRSGQKKSGVYTIWPRSRVIEDQPLEVFCDMDTDGGGWTVLQRRGNFSRSENYFYKDWASYKKGFGDNEKDFWL
;
A
#
# COMPACT_ATOMS: atom_id res chain seq x y z
N ARG A 1 -41.40 -1.54 -81.06
CA ARG A 1 -41.59 -0.52 -79.99
C ARG A 1 -42.05 -1.09 -78.65
N ASN A 2 -42.56 -2.34 -78.56
CA ASN A 2 -43.12 -2.92 -77.32
C ASN A 2 -42.13 -3.72 -76.45
N VAL A 3 -41.05 -4.26 -77.02
CA VAL A 3 -40.07 -5.09 -76.27
C VAL A 3 -39.22 -4.24 -75.31
N LEU A 4 -38.85 -3.02 -75.72
CA LEU A 4 -38.07 -2.09 -74.89
C LEU A 4 -38.88 -1.58 -73.69
N LEU A 5 -40.17 -1.29 -73.87
CA LEU A 5 -41.06 -0.87 -72.79
C LEU A 5 -41.30 -2.00 -71.78
N SER A 6 -41.45 -3.24 -72.25
CA SER A 6 -41.63 -4.42 -71.38
C SER A 6 -40.39 -4.71 -70.53
N ASN A 7 -39.19 -4.64 -71.10
CA ASN A 7 -37.95 -4.82 -70.35
C ASN A 7 -37.71 -3.70 -69.33
N MET A 8 -38.07 -2.46 -69.66
CA MET A 8 -37.91 -1.34 -68.74
C MET A 8 -38.85 -1.47 -67.52
N VAL A 9 -40.09 -1.93 -67.72
CA VAL A 9 -41.03 -2.21 -66.64
C VAL A 9 -40.53 -3.37 -65.76
N LEU A 10 -39.92 -4.40 -66.36
CA LEU A 10 -39.37 -5.54 -65.61
C LEU A 10 -38.18 -5.12 -64.72
N ILE A 11 -37.29 -4.28 -65.22
CA ILE A 11 -36.13 -3.77 -64.49
C ILE A 11 -36.56 -2.88 -63.32
N LEU A 12 -37.53 -1.99 -63.55
CA LEU A 12 -38.09 -1.15 -62.50
C LEU A 12 -38.77 -1.99 -61.40
N ALA A 13 -39.54 -3.02 -61.79
CA ALA A 13 -40.16 -3.94 -60.84
C ALA A 13 -39.13 -4.74 -60.01
N LEU A 14 -38.06 -5.24 -60.64
CA LEU A 14 -36.97 -5.93 -59.95
C LEU A 14 -36.20 -5.00 -58.99
N SER A 15 -35.92 -3.76 -59.40
CA SER A 15 -35.26 -2.77 -58.54
C SER A 15 -36.11 -2.39 -57.33
N PHE A 16 -37.43 -2.27 -57.50
CA PHE A 16 -38.36 -1.97 -56.42
C PHE A 16 -38.49 -3.16 -55.45
N LEU A 17 -38.57 -4.39 -55.95
CA LEU A 17 -38.56 -5.60 -55.13
C LEU A 17 -37.24 -5.75 -54.35
N LEU A 18 -36.09 -5.49 -54.97
CA LEU A 18 -34.79 -5.46 -54.29
C LEU A 18 -34.77 -4.41 -53.17
N SER A 19 -35.29 -3.20 -53.41
CA SER A 19 -35.37 -2.16 -52.38
C SER A 19 -36.31 -2.52 -51.21
N LEU A 20 -37.43 -3.20 -51.48
CA LEU A 20 -38.34 -3.71 -50.45
C LEU A 20 -37.74 -4.86 -49.64
N THR A 21 -36.92 -5.72 -50.26
CA THR A 21 -36.17 -6.75 -49.52
C THR A 21 -35.05 -6.16 -48.67
N PHE A 22 -34.39 -5.09 -49.13
CA PHE A 22 -33.31 -4.43 -48.41
C PHE A 22 -33.82 -3.70 -47.16
N SER A 23 -34.99 -3.03 -47.26
CA SER A 23 -35.65 -2.38 -46.11
C SER A 23 -36.16 -3.37 -45.05
N ARG A 24 -36.31 -4.66 -45.37
CA ARG A 24 -36.79 -5.69 -44.44
C ARG A 24 -35.66 -6.37 -43.64
N ILE A 25 -34.39 -6.14 -44.01
CA ILE A 25 -33.22 -6.72 -43.32
C ILE A 25 -32.70 -5.81 -42.19
N HIS A 26 -33.06 -4.52 -42.18
CA HIS A 26 -32.84 -3.64 -41.01
C HIS A 26 -33.99 -3.74 -40.01
N GLY A 27 -34.24 -4.97 -39.55
CA GLY A 27 -34.93 -5.17 -38.27
C GLY A 27 -34.15 -4.43 -37.21
N ASN A 28 -34.81 -3.49 -36.54
CA ASN A 28 -34.28 -2.63 -35.49
C ASN A 28 -33.61 -3.50 -34.40
N MET A 29 -32.29 -3.61 -34.41
CA MET A 29 -31.54 -4.36 -33.41
C MET A 29 -31.46 -3.47 -32.17
N THR A 30 -32.39 -3.69 -31.24
CA THR A 30 -32.29 -3.11 -29.91
C THR A 30 -30.97 -3.59 -29.29
N PRO A 31 -30.12 -2.71 -28.73
CA PRO A 31 -28.91 -3.14 -28.04
C PRO A 31 -29.35 -4.00 -26.85
N THR A 32 -29.15 -5.31 -26.96
CA THR A 32 -29.35 -6.24 -25.86
C THR A 32 -28.22 -6.01 -24.88
N CYS A 33 -28.52 -5.52 -23.67
CA CYS A 33 -27.52 -5.43 -22.61
C CYS A 33 -26.96 -6.84 -22.36
N ASP A 34 -25.71 -7.06 -22.77
CA ASP A 34 -25.05 -8.35 -22.67
C ASP A 34 -24.52 -8.53 -21.24
N GLN A 35 -24.37 -9.77 -20.79
CA GLN A 35 -23.90 -10.08 -19.44
C GLN A 35 -22.49 -9.51 -19.17
N SER A 36 -21.72 -9.23 -20.23
CA SER A 36 -20.46 -8.48 -20.19
C SER A 36 -20.62 -7.05 -19.66
N ASP A 37 -21.73 -6.37 -19.95
CA ASP A 37 -21.95 -4.97 -19.54
C ASP A 37 -22.13 -4.88 -18.02
N LYS A 38 -22.72 -5.92 -17.43
CA LYS A 38 -22.84 -6.06 -15.98
C LYS A 38 -21.47 -6.22 -15.32
N PHE A 39 -20.56 -6.98 -15.94
CA PHE A 39 -19.19 -7.13 -15.46
C PHE A 39 -18.38 -5.83 -15.59
N VAL A 40 -18.50 -5.13 -16.72
CA VAL A 40 -17.88 -3.80 -16.92
C VAL A 40 -18.39 -2.80 -15.87
N SER A 41 -19.70 -2.76 -15.63
CA SER A 41 -20.29 -1.91 -14.58
C SER A 41 -19.75 -2.23 -13.19
N TYR A 42 -19.59 -3.52 -12.85
CA TYR A 42 -18.99 -3.91 -11.57
C TYR A 42 -17.53 -3.49 -11.46
N LEU A 43 -16.75 -3.61 -12.54
CA LEU A 43 -15.36 -3.15 -12.56
C LEU A 43 -15.27 -1.63 -12.39
N ASP A 44 -16.13 -0.86 -13.05
CA ASP A 44 -16.16 0.60 -12.91
C ASP A 44 -16.48 1.04 -11.47
N ILE A 45 -17.46 0.38 -10.83
CA ILE A 45 -17.80 0.63 -9.42
C ILE A 45 -16.61 0.30 -8.50
N ALA A 46 -15.96 -0.84 -8.73
CA ALA A 46 -14.81 -1.25 -7.92
C ALA A 46 -13.64 -0.26 -8.08
N MET A 47 -13.36 0.18 -9.30
CA MET A 47 -12.28 1.14 -9.58
C MET A 47 -12.57 2.53 -9.01
N ASP A 48 -13.82 2.99 -9.05
CA ASP A 48 -14.26 4.23 -8.39
C ASP A 48 -14.10 4.16 -6.87
N MET A 49 -14.52 3.06 -6.25
CA MET A 49 -14.31 2.84 -4.81
C MET A 49 -12.82 2.84 -4.46
N ILE A 50 -11.99 2.14 -5.22
CA ILE A 50 -10.54 2.10 -5.01
C ILE A 50 -9.93 3.50 -5.17
N SER A 51 -10.36 4.27 -6.17
CA SER A 51 -9.90 5.64 -6.41
C SER A 51 -10.21 6.57 -5.23
N LYS A 52 -11.44 6.51 -4.73
CA LYS A 52 -11.88 7.27 -3.55
C LYS A 52 -11.07 6.89 -2.30
N VAL A 53 -10.81 5.60 -2.11
CA VAL A 53 -9.99 5.11 -0.99
C VAL A 53 -8.55 5.63 -1.10
N LYS A 54 -7.92 5.58 -2.29
CA LYS A 54 -6.55 6.08 -2.48
C LYS A 54 -6.37 7.56 -2.14
N ASN A 55 -7.40 8.38 -2.40
CA ASN A 55 -7.36 9.81 -2.08
C ASN A 55 -7.54 10.09 -0.58
N ASN A 56 -8.32 9.26 0.11
CA ASN A 56 -8.60 9.43 1.54
C ASN A 56 -7.61 8.70 2.45
N PHE A 57 -6.96 7.66 1.93
CA PHE A 57 -5.97 6.83 2.61
C PHE A 57 -4.73 6.78 1.72
N PRO A 58 -3.80 7.76 1.84
CA PRO A 58 -2.55 7.69 1.12
C PRO A 58 -1.87 6.36 1.44
N VAL A 59 -1.51 5.63 0.40
CA VAL A 59 -0.73 4.39 0.53
C VAL A 59 0.52 4.75 1.32
N CYS A 60 0.78 4.03 2.41
CA CYS A 60 2.03 4.20 3.16
C CYS A 60 3.19 4.04 2.16
N PRO A 61 4.17 4.97 2.14
CA PRO A 61 5.29 4.87 1.21
C PRO A 61 5.91 3.47 1.31
N THR A 62 5.90 2.72 0.20
CA THR A 62 6.77 1.56 0.08
C THR A 62 8.16 2.14 -0.11
N ILE A 63 8.97 2.06 0.94
CA ILE A 63 10.29 2.71 1.01
C ILE A 63 11.12 2.23 -0.18
N SER A 64 11.32 3.10 -1.18
CA SER A 64 12.32 2.92 -2.23
C SER A 64 13.67 3.28 -1.63
N LEU A 65 14.49 2.25 -1.49
CA LEU A 65 15.84 2.18 -0.93
C LEU A 65 16.81 3.18 -1.60
N GLU A 66 16.89 4.43 -1.13
CA GLU A 66 18.07 5.30 -1.35
C GLU A 66 18.08 6.63 -0.57
N THR A 67 17.30 6.76 0.50
CA THR A 67 17.52 7.81 1.51
C THR A 67 18.22 7.21 2.72
N ILE A 68 19.13 7.96 3.35
CA ILE A 68 19.67 7.57 4.67
C ILE A 68 18.48 7.54 5.63
N VAL A 69 17.87 6.37 5.76
CA VAL A 69 16.75 6.15 6.69
C VAL A 69 17.36 6.26 8.07
N LYS A 70 17.01 7.33 8.79
CA LYS A 70 17.24 7.45 10.23
C LYS A 70 16.13 6.64 10.91
N PRO A 71 16.38 5.38 11.31
CA PRO A 71 15.32 4.55 11.86
C PRO A 71 14.78 5.18 13.14
N VAL A 72 13.46 5.28 13.27
CA VAL A 72 12.81 5.90 14.42
C VAL A 72 12.86 5.00 15.65
N ASP A 73 12.88 3.69 15.43
CA ASP A 73 12.88 2.63 16.45
C ASP A 73 13.53 1.34 15.93
N CYS A 74 13.61 0.32 16.78
CA CYS A 74 14.20 -0.97 16.43
C CYS A 74 13.40 -1.76 15.39
N GLU A 75 12.10 -1.49 15.21
CA GLU A 75 11.30 -2.13 14.16
C GLU A 75 11.72 -1.60 12.78
N GLU A 76 11.98 -0.31 12.64
CA GLU A 76 12.53 0.24 11.40
C GLU A 76 13.96 -0.23 11.14
N VAL A 77 14.76 -0.41 12.20
CA VAL A 77 16.07 -1.07 12.10
C VAL A 77 15.90 -2.50 11.56
N LEU A 78 14.98 -3.29 12.09
CA LEU A 78 14.70 -4.65 11.62
C LEU A 78 14.29 -4.69 10.15
N ARG A 79 13.36 -3.80 9.76
CA ARG A 79 12.87 -3.67 8.38
C ARG A 79 13.93 -3.21 7.39
N SER A 80 14.97 -2.51 7.86
CA SER A 80 16.15 -2.17 7.05
C SER A 80 17.05 -3.38 6.74
N GLY A 81 16.73 -4.56 7.29
CA GLY A 81 17.45 -5.82 7.08
C GLY A 81 18.43 -6.18 8.19
N GLN A 82 18.53 -5.37 9.26
CA GLN A 82 19.36 -5.66 10.42
C GLN A 82 18.66 -6.66 11.33
N LYS A 83 19.16 -7.90 11.36
CA LYS A 83 18.49 -9.02 12.05
C LYS A 83 19.19 -9.50 13.32
N LYS A 84 20.29 -8.86 13.72
CA LYS A 84 21.05 -9.27 14.91
C LYS A 84 20.68 -8.39 16.08
N SER A 85 20.40 -8.99 17.23
CA SER A 85 20.26 -8.22 18.48
C SER A 85 21.55 -7.48 18.82
N GLY A 86 21.44 -6.26 19.33
CA GLY A 86 22.60 -5.41 19.62
C GLY A 86 22.24 -3.95 19.84
N VAL A 87 23.26 -3.11 20.05
CA VAL A 87 23.06 -1.67 20.17
C VAL A 87 22.99 -1.02 18.80
N TYR A 88 21.95 -0.22 18.59
CA TYR A 88 21.73 0.55 17.37
C TYR A 88 21.42 2.01 17.70
N THR A 89 21.69 2.89 16.75
CA THR A 89 21.28 4.29 16.82
C THR A 89 19.91 4.45 16.16
N ILE A 90 18.98 5.07 16.89
CA ILE A 90 17.65 5.44 16.40
C ILE A 90 17.43 6.96 16.53
N TRP A 91 16.46 7.49 15.80
CA TRP A 91 16.06 8.90 15.80
C TRP A 91 14.56 9.02 16.10
N PRO A 92 14.16 8.87 17.38
CA PRO A 92 12.76 8.95 17.77
C PRO A 92 12.18 10.31 17.40
N ARG A 93 10.96 10.34 16.85
CA ARG A 93 10.25 11.60 16.58
C ARG A 93 9.72 12.19 17.87
N SER A 94 10.58 12.84 18.64
CA SER A 94 10.22 13.51 19.89
C SER A 94 10.19 15.02 19.71
N ARG A 95 9.13 15.66 20.24
CA ARG A 95 9.09 17.14 20.34
C ARG A 95 10.07 17.70 21.36
N VAL A 96 10.57 16.85 22.26
CA VAL A 96 11.48 17.23 23.35
C VAL A 96 12.93 16.98 22.93
N ILE A 97 13.15 16.05 22.02
CA ILE A 97 14.46 15.58 21.57
C ILE A 97 14.49 15.82 20.05
N GLU A 98 14.59 17.07 19.63
CA GLU A 98 14.58 17.46 18.21
C GLU A 98 15.79 16.84 17.48
N ASP A 99 15.53 15.81 16.67
CA ASP A 99 16.49 15.11 15.80
C ASP A 99 17.75 14.53 16.48
N GLN A 100 17.77 14.38 17.81
CA GLN A 100 18.94 13.79 18.47
C GLN A 100 18.93 12.26 18.33
N PRO A 101 20.07 11.66 17.97
CA PRO A 101 20.23 10.21 17.99
C PRO A 101 20.18 9.67 19.41
N LEU A 102 19.64 8.47 19.56
CA LEU A 102 19.67 7.71 20.80
C LEU A 102 20.24 6.31 20.51
N GLU A 103 21.22 5.90 21.30
CA GLU A 103 21.69 4.51 21.30
C GLU A 103 20.74 3.68 22.16
N VAL A 104 20.25 2.56 21.61
CA VAL A 104 19.32 1.64 22.27
C VAL A 104 19.73 0.21 22.00
N PHE A 105 19.41 -0.70 22.90
CA PHE A 105 19.49 -2.13 22.60
C PHE A 105 18.24 -2.57 21.85
N CYS A 106 18.42 -3.11 20.64
CA CYS A 106 17.38 -3.75 19.87
C CYS A 106 17.45 -5.26 20.06
N ASP A 107 16.35 -5.86 20.52
CA ASP A 107 16.16 -7.31 20.49
C ASP A 107 15.48 -7.68 19.16
N MET A 108 16.24 -8.36 18.31
CA MET A 108 15.83 -8.80 16.98
C MET A 108 15.46 -10.29 16.93
N ASP A 109 15.61 -11.00 18.03
CA ASP A 109 15.49 -12.46 18.09
C ASP A 109 14.15 -12.88 18.74
N THR A 110 13.69 -12.16 19.76
CA THR A 110 12.49 -12.52 20.54
C THR A 110 11.21 -12.13 19.81
N ASP A 111 10.25 -13.06 19.71
CA ASP A 111 8.89 -12.83 19.21
C ASP A 111 8.80 -12.09 17.86
N GLY A 112 9.75 -12.35 16.96
CA GLY A 112 9.81 -11.72 15.64
C GLY A 112 10.72 -10.50 15.54
N GLY A 113 11.32 -10.07 16.65
CA GLY A 113 12.30 -8.98 16.70
C GLY A 113 11.68 -7.58 16.67
N GLY A 114 12.52 -6.57 16.47
CA GLY A 114 12.09 -5.17 16.37
C GLY A 114 11.84 -4.50 17.72
N TRP A 115 12.17 -5.15 18.83
CA TRP A 115 11.92 -4.65 20.16
C TRP A 115 12.98 -3.62 20.58
N THR A 116 12.53 -2.38 20.84
CA THR A 116 13.34 -1.37 21.53
C THR A 116 13.33 -1.63 23.03
N VAL A 117 14.43 -2.08 23.59
CA VAL A 117 14.52 -2.41 25.01
C VAL A 117 14.69 -1.12 25.82
N LEU A 118 13.75 -0.86 26.73
CA LEU A 118 13.76 0.34 27.59
C LEU A 118 14.53 0.11 28.91
N GLN A 119 14.59 -1.14 29.36
CA GLN A 119 15.19 -1.51 30.63
C GLN A 119 15.71 -2.94 30.55
N ARG A 120 16.90 -3.18 31.09
CA ARG A 120 17.48 -4.52 31.16
C ARG A 120 18.12 -4.77 32.51
N ARG A 121 17.89 -5.96 33.08
CA ARG A 121 18.65 -6.51 34.21
C ARG A 121 19.18 -7.89 33.89
N GLY A 122 20.44 -8.14 34.18
CA GLY A 122 21.07 -9.45 34.02
C GLY A 122 22.24 -9.65 34.99
N ASN A 123 22.90 -10.79 34.86
CA ASN A 123 24.07 -11.15 35.68
C ASN A 123 25.35 -10.47 35.15
N PHE A 124 25.36 -9.14 35.06
CA PHE A 124 26.50 -8.35 34.54
C PHE A 124 27.41 -7.83 35.65
N SER A 125 27.47 -8.53 36.79
CA SER A 125 28.28 -8.16 37.96
C SER A 125 27.96 -6.78 38.54
N ARG A 126 26.70 -6.33 38.45
CA ARG A 126 26.24 -5.12 39.14
C ARG A 126 25.78 -5.44 40.57
N SER A 127 25.87 -4.43 41.44
CA SER A 127 25.30 -4.51 42.79
C SER A 127 23.78 -4.64 42.74
N GLU A 128 23.19 -5.33 43.71
CA GLU A 128 21.72 -5.42 43.87
C GLU A 128 21.05 -4.04 43.94
N ASN A 129 21.76 -3.04 44.48
CA ASN A 129 21.29 -1.66 44.63
C ASN A 129 21.60 -0.77 43.42
N TYR A 130 22.04 -1.34 42.29
CA TYR A 130 22.45 -0.57 41.11
C TYR A 130 21.33 0.35 40.59
N PHE A 131 20.07 -0.11 40.69
CA PHE A 131 18.89 0.66 40.28
C PHE A 131 18.34 1.60 41.37
N TYR A 132 18.96 1.66 42.56
CA TYR A 132 18.62 2.70 43.54
C TYR A 132 19.28 4.01 43.10
N LYS A 133 18.47 4.85 42.44
CA LYS A 133 18.84 6.09 41.79
C LYS A 133 17.78 7.15 42.06
N ASP A 134 18.17 8.41 41.94
CA ASP A 134 17.27 9.55 42.12
C ASP A 134 16.39 9.79 40.88
N TRP A 135 15.42 10.70 41.02
CA TRP A 135 14.51 11.07 39.93
C TRP A 135 15.24 11.59 38.70
N ALA A 136 16.29 12.39 38.89
CA ALA A 136 17.05 12.96 37.79
C ALA A 136 17.72 11.88 36.94
N SER A 137 18.26 10.83 37.57
CA SER A 137 18.83 9.68 36.88
C SER A 137 17.80 8.91 36.07
N TYR A 138 16.62 8.63 36.64
CA TYR A 138 15.53 7.95 35.93
C TYR A 138 14.96 8.78 34.77
N LYS A 139 14.95 10.11 34.90
CA LYS A 139 14.53 11.00 33.81
C LYS A 139 15.55 11.04 32.66
N LYS A 140 16.84 10.94 32.97
CA LYS A 140 17.93 11.06 31.99
C LYS A 140 18.28 9.73 31.32
N GLY A 141 18.10 8.61 32.03
CA GLY A 141 18.69 7.34 31.67
C GLY A 141 20.01 7.09 32.39
N PHE A 142 20.31 5.82 32.66
CA PHE A 142 21.59 5.38 33.22
C PHE A 142 21.88 3.93 32.84
N GLY A 143 23.17 3.58 32.82
CA GLY A 143 23.60 2.22 32.59
C GLY A 143 24.42 2.06 31.32
N ASP A 144 24.46 0.81 30.86
CA ASP A 144 25.15 0.39 29.64
C ASP A 144 24.17 -0.46 28.84
N ASN A 145 23.87 -0.04 27.60
CA ASN A 145 22.87 -0.67 26.74
C ASN A 145 23.22 -2.13 26.41
N GLU A 146 24.49 -2.54 26.51
CA GLU A 146 24.90 -3.94 26.34
C GLU A 146 24.72 -4.78 27.61
N LYS A 147 24.43 -4.14 28.76
CA LYS A 147 24.35 -4.75 30.09
C LYS A 147 23.06 -4.33 30.82
N ASP A 148 23.20 -3.80 32.05
CA ASP A 148 22.12 -3.26 32.87
C ASP A 148 21.93 -1.78 32.58
N PHE A 149 20.70 -1.40 32.22
CA PHE A 149 20.36 0.00 31.95
C PHE A 149 18.88 0.33 32.15
N TRP A 150 18.62 1.63 32.21
CA TRP A 150 17.34 2.31 32.12
C TRP A 150 17.51 3.41 31.06
N LEU A 151 16.71 3.36 29.99
CA LEU A 151 16.76 4.30 28.88
C LEU A 151 16.24 5.69 29.26
#